data_AF-A0A1I4ZW40-F1
#
_entry.id   AF-A0A1I4ZW40-F1
#
_cell.length_a   1.000
_cell.length_b   1.000
_cell.length_c   1.000
_cell.angle_alpha   90.00
_cell.angle_beta   90.00
_cell.angle_gamma   90.00
#
_symmetry.space_group_name_H-M   'P 1'
#
loop_
_entity.id
_entity.type
_entity.pdbx_description
1 polymer ?
#
loop_
_entity_poly.entity_id
_entity_poly.type
_entity_poly.pdbx_seq_one_letter_code
_entity_poly.pdbx_strand_id
1 'polypeptide(L)'
;MTMKKASENARTAVNALQAIGSICADLAPLDMPMTDEQIRQRADLIRSVIKTRQQMLQFRDRAKALGEALERFRTRQEEIRSKVA
;
A
#
# COMPACT_ATOMS: atom_id res chain seq x y z
N MET A 1 -11.09 10.75 9.59
CA MET A 1 -10.11 9.65 9.67
C MET A 1 -8.81 10.23 10.22
N THR A 2 -8.35 9.82 11.40
CA THR A 2 -7.18 10.44 12.07
C THR A 2 -5.86 9.95 11.45
N MET A 3 -4.81 10.79 11.42
CA MET A 3 -3.49 10.41 10.87
C MET A 3 -2.93 9.13 11.49
N LYS A 4 -3.13 8.94 12.79
CA LYS A 4 -2.74 7.71 13.50
C LYS A 4 -3.37 6.45 12.89
N LYS A 5 -4.67 6.51 12.58
CA LYS A 5 -5.41 5.41 11.96
C LYS A 5 -4.97 5.15 10.51
N ALA A 6 -4.54 6.19 9.79
CA ALA A 6 -3.96 6.03 8.45
C ALA A 6 -2.59 5.34 8.49
N SER A 7 -1.73 5.72 9.43
CA SER A 7 -0.42 5.07 9.63
C SER A 7 -0.56 3.62 10.10
N GLU A 8 -1.50 3.33 10.99
CA GLU A 8 -1.80 1.95 11.43
C GLU A 8 -2.28 1.10 10.25
N ASN A 9 -3.19 1.62 9.42
CA ASN A 9 -3.65 0.92 8.23
C ASN A 9 -2.52 0.67 7.22
N ALA A 10 -1.62 1.64 7.02
CA ALA A 10 -0.46 1.49 6.14
C ALA A 10 0.51 0.41 6.67
N ARG A 11 0.78 0.40 7.98
CA ARG A 11 1.63 -0.62 8.61
C ARG A 11 1.03 -2.01 8.46
N THR A 12 -0.27 -2.16 8.71
CA THR A 12 -0.97 -3.43 8.51
C THR A 12 -0.92 -3.90 7.05
N ALA A 13 -1.08 -2.98 6.08
CA ALA A 13 -0.97 -3.32 4.66
C ALA A 13 0.44 -3.78 4.25
N VAL A 14 1.49 -3.14 4.77
CA VAL A 14 2.89 -3.55 4.54
C VAL A 14 3.15 -4.94 5.13
N ASN A 15 2.73 -5.19 6.37
CA ASN A 15 2.89 -6.48 7.03
C ASN A 15 2.17 -7.61 6.27
N ALA A 16 0.97 -7.33 5.74
CA ALA A 16 0.23 -8.28 4.93
C ALA A 16 1.00 -8.65 3.64
N LEU A 17 1.67 -7.70 2.99
CA LEU A 17 2.46 -7.96 1.79
C LEU A 17 3.71 -8.78 2.06
N GLN A 18 4.36 -8.57 3.19
CA GLN A 18 5.53 -9.36 3.58
C GLN A 18 5.15 -10.84 3.78
N ALA A 19 4.01 -11.09 4.43
CA ALA A 19 3.46 -12.44 4.57
C ALA A 19 3.09 -13.05 3.21
N ILE A 20 2.45 -12.27 2.33
CA ILE A 20 2.09 -12.70 0.97
C ILE A 20 3.33 -13.08 0.16
N GLY A 21 4.43 -12.33 0.26
CA GLY A 21 5.68 -12.62 -0.43
C GLY A 21 6.29 -13.97 -0.05
N SER A 22 6.25 -14.32 1.24
CA SER A 22 6.68 -15.63 1.73
C SER A 22 5.77 -16.75 1.21
N ILE A 23 4.44 -16.56 1.28
CA ILE A 23 3.47 -17.56 0.83
C ILE A 23 3.54 -17.77 -0.69
N CYS A 24 3.80 -16.71 -1.47
CA CYS A 24 3.99 -16.83 -2.91
C CYS A 24 5.28 -17.58 -3.28
N ALA A 25 6.31 -17.56 -2.42
CA ALA A 25 7.54 -18.34 -2.63
C ALA A 25 7.30 -19.84 -2.42
N ASP A 26 6.33 -20.21 -1.58
CA ASP A 26 5.93 -21.60 -1.32
C ASP A 26 4.91 -22.13 -2.35
N LEU A 27 4.51 -21.33 -3.34
CA LEU A 27 3.62 -21.80 -4.41
C LEU A 27 4.35 -22.84 -5.27
N ALA A 28 3.68 -23.97 -5.51
CA ALA A 28 4.16 -25.00 -6.41
C ALA A 28 4.57 -24.40 -7.77
N PRO A 29 5.72 -24.83 -8.32
CA PRO A 29 6.18 -24.48 -9.66
C PRO A 29 5.08 -24.68 -10.71
N LEU A 30 5.00 -23.78 -11.70
CA LEU A 30 3.94 -23.76 -12.72
C LEU A 30 3.92 -25.01 -13.62
N ASP A 31 5.02 -25.75 -13.65
CA ASP A 31 5.27 -26.97 -14.41
C ASP A 31 4.80 -28.24 -13.70
N MET A 32 4.36 -28.17 -12.44
CA MET A 32 3.74 -29.31 -11.76
C MET A 32 2.22 -29.33 -11.95
N PRO A 33 1.62 -30.51 -12.24
CA PRO A 33 0.17 -30.64 -12.25
C PRO A 33 -0.38 -30.37 -10.84
N MET A 34 -1.17 -29.30 -10.73
CA MET A 34 -1.86 -28.93 -9.51
C MET A 34 -3.23 -29.63 -9.45
N THR A 35 -3.66 -30.00 -8.25
CA THR A 35 -5.05 -30.41 -8.02
C THR A 35 -5.99 -29.21 -8.11
N ASP A 36 -7.28 -29.44 -8.35
CA ASP A 36 -8.29 -28.38 -8.40
C ASP A 36 -8.31 -27.52 -7.14
N GLU A 37 -8.02 -28.12 -5.98
CA GLU A 37 -7.93 -27.41 -4.71
C GLU A 37 -6.71 -26.48 -4.66
N GLN A 38 -5.55 -26.95 -5.12
CA GLN A 38 -4.34 -26.12 -5.21
C GLN A 38 -4.52 -24.98 -6.21
N ILE A 39 -5.22 -25.22 -7.32
CA ILE A 39 -5.54 -24.16 -8.30
C ILE A 39 -6.42 -23.08 -7.66
N ARG A 40 -7.45 -23.47 -6.90
CA ARG A 40 -8.34 -22.52 -6.19
C ARG A 40 -7.57 -21.69 -5.17
N GLN A 41 -6.77 -22.34 -4.32
CA GLN A 41 -5.95 -21.66 -3.31
C GLN A 41 -4.97 -20.67 -3.95
N ARG A 42 -4.33 -21.06 -5.06
CA ARG A 42 -3.45 -20.18 -5.83
C ARG A 42 -4.19 -18.99 -6.42
N ALA A 43 -5.38 -19.20 -6.99
CA ALA A 43 -6.20 -18.12 -7.54
C ALA A 43 -6.61 -17.11 -6.47
N ASP A 44 -6.98 -17.58 -5.28
CA ASP A 44 -7.33 -16.72 -4.14
C ASP A 44 -6.14 -15.92 -3.64
N LEU A 45 -4.95 -16.55 -3.56
CA LEU A 45 -3.72 -15.86 -3.20
C LEU A 45 -3.37 -14.77 -4.22
N ILE A 46 -3.40 -15.08 -5.52
CA ILE A 46 -3.16 -14.11 -6.59
C ILE A 46 -4.13 -12.94 -6.49
N ARG A 47 -5.43 -13.22 -6.28
CA ARG A 47 -6.45 -12.18 -6.10
C ARG A 47 -6.14 -11.29 -4.89
N SER A 48 -5.72 -11.88 -3.77
CA SER A 48 -5.33 -11.17 -2.56
C SER A 48 -4.12 -10.26 -2.81
N VAL A 49 -3.10 -10.75 -3.53
CA VAL A 49 -1.92 -9.96 -3.91
C VAL A 49 -2.31 -8.75 -4.75
N ILE A 50 -3.12 -8.97 -5.79
CA ILE A 50 -3.57 -7.89 -6.69
C ILE A 50 -4.34 -6.82 -5.92
N LYS A 51 -5.28 -7.23 -5.07
CA LYS A 51 -6.08 -6.31 -4.25
C LYS A 51 -5.20 -5.51 -3.29
N THR A 52 -4.26 -6.16 -2.62
CA THR A 52 -3.35 -5.51 -1.67
C THR A 52 -2.43 -4.51 -2.39
N ARG A 53 -1.94 -4.85 -3.59
CA ARG A 53 -1.15 -3.94 -4.43
C ARG A 53 -1.96 -2.69 -4.83
N GLN A 54 -3.22 -2.85 -5.20
CA GLN A 54 -4.09 -1.70 -5.52
C GLN A 54 -4.31 -0.78 -4.30
N GLN A 55 -4.53 -1.35 -3.12
CA GLN A 55 -4.66 -0.57 -1.88
C GLN A 55 -3.37 0.20 -1.54
N MET A 56 -2.22 -0.42 -1.76
CA MET A 56 -0.93 0.25 -1.60
C MET A 56 -0.75 1.45 -2.54
N LEU A 57 -1.14 1.32 -3.81
CA LEU A 57 -1.07 2.43 -4.77
C LEU A 57 -1.93 3.60 -4.29
N GLN A 58 -3.15 3.31 -3.82
CA GLN A 58 -4.03 4.34 -3.26
C GLN A 58 -3.40 5.03 -2.03
N PHE A 59 -2.77 4.28 -1.13
CA PHE A 59 -2.08 4.87 0.03
C PHE A 59 -0.89 5.73 -0.40
N ARG A 60 -0.09 5.27 -1.34
CA ARG A 60 1.03 6.03 -1.91
C ARG A 60 0.54 7.35 -2.52
N ASP A 61 -0.50 7.30 -3.34
CA ASP A 61 -1.01 8.48 -4.03
C ASP A 61 -1.59 9.49 -3.03
N ARG A 62 -2.27 9.02 -1.98
CA ARG A 62 -2.73 9.87 -0.87
C ARG A 62 -1.57 10.49 -0.09
N ALA A 63 -0.52 9.73 0.19
CA ALA A 63 0.67 10.22 0.87
C ALA A 63 1.37 11.30 0.04
N LYS A 64 1.48 11.10 -1.28
CA LYS A 64 2.01 12.09 -2.22
C LYS A 64 1.19 13.38 -2.20
N ALA A 65 -0.13 13.28 -2.34
CA ALA A 65 -1.03 14.43 -2.32
C ALA A 65 -0.95 15.22 -0.99
N LEU A 66 -0.81 14.51 0.14
CA LEU A 66 -0.61 15.14 1.44
C LEU A 66 0.74 15.87 1.53
N GLY A 67 1.81 15.26 1.01
CA GLY A 67 3.13 15.89 0.94
C GLY A 67 3.09 17.18 0.12
N GLU A 68 2.48 17.14 -1.06
CA GLU A 68 2.30 18.34 -1.91
C GLU A 68 1.46 19.42 -1.22
N ALA A 69 0.40 19.03 -0.49
CA ALA A 69 -0.41 19.98 0.28
C ALA A 69 0.36 20.62 1.43
N LEU A 70 1.21 19.86 2.11
CA LEU A 70 2.06 20.36 3.18
C LEU A 70 3.11 21.35 2.64
N GLU A 71 3.72 21.07 1.51
CA GLU A 71 4.65 22.00 0.87
C GLU A 71 3.96 23.30 0.47
N ARG A 72 2.77 23.23 -0.16
CA ARG A 72 1.98 24.44 -0.46
C ARG A 72 1.66 25.26 0.80
N PHE A 73 1.33 24.59 1.90
CA PHE A 73 1.08 25.26 3.18
C PHE A 73 2.33 25.96 3.72
N ARG A 74 3.50 25.30 3.66
CA ARG A 74 4.79 25.87 4.08
C ARG A 74 5.17 27.10 3.26
N THR A 75 5.12 26.99 1.93
CA THR A 75 5.35 28.13 1.04
C THR A 75 4.43 29.30 1.39
N ARG A 76 3.14 29.02 1.63
CA ARG A 76 2.19 30.08 1.99
C ARG A 76 2.50 30.73 3.34
N GLN A 77 2.96 29.96 4.32
CA GLN A 77 3.40 30.50 5.62
C GLN A 77 4.62 31.40 5.46
N GLU A 78 5.58 31.02 4.61
CA GLU A 78 6.77 31.83 4.31
C GLU A 78 6.39 33.15 3.62
N GLU A 79 5.52 33.12 2.61
CA GLU A 79 5.02 34.33 1.94
C GLU A 79 4.32 35.31 2.90
N ILE A 80 3.54 34.78 3.85
CA ILE A 80 2.88 35.61 4.86
C ILE A 80 3.92 36.21 5.79
N ARG A 81 4.87 35.42 6.28
CA ARG A 81 5.94 35.88 7.18
C ARG A 81 6.82 36.93 6.50
N SER A 82 7.13 36.79 5.22
CA SER A 82 7.93 37.77 4.45
C SER A 82 7.20 39.08 4.13
N LYS A 83 5.87 39.12 4.28
CA LYS A 83 5.04 40.32 4.05
C LYS A 83 4.72 41.10 5.32
N VAL A 84 4.93 40.47 6.49
CA VAL A 84 4.64 41.05 7.81
C VAL A 84 5.92 41.52 8.52
N ALA A 85 7.10 41.09 8.05
CA ALA A 85 8.41 41.63 8.43
C ALA A 85 8.78 42.82 7.54
#